data_AF-A0A382JMM0-F1
#
_entry.id   AF-A0A382JMM0-F1
#
_cell.length_a   1.000
_cell.length_b   1.000
_cell.length_c   1.000
_cell.angle_alpha   90.00
_cell.angle_beta   90.00
_cell.angle_gamma   90.00
#
_symmetry.space_group_name_H-M   'P 1'
#
loop_
_entity.id
_entity.type
_entity.pdbx_description
1 polymer ?
#
loop_
_entity_poly.entity_id
_entity_poly.type
_entity_poly.pdbx_seq_one_letter_code
_entity_poly.pdbx_strand_id
1 'polypeptide(L)' 'MRYGFVIPNNVGIDNIKDLIGLGVRAEELGYDSLWVNHHVLHVGYVKDRLGTRP' A
#
# COMPACT_ATOMS: atom_id res chain seq x y z
N MET A 1 3.40 12.01 21.70
CA MET A 1 4.09 10.99 20.88
C MET A 1 3.42 11.01 19.51
N ARG A 2 4.19 10.92 18.41
CA ARG A 2 3.63 10.96 17.04
C ARG A 2 3.70 9.60 16.39
N TYR A 3 2.67 9.22 15.66
CA TYR A 3 2.56 7.93 14.98
C TYR A 3 2.41 8.10 13.48
N GLY A 4 3.07 7.24 12.70
CA GLY A 4 2.99 7.22 11.25
C GLY A 4 2.48 5.87 10.74
N PHE A 5 1.81 5.89 9.60
CA PHE A 5 1.33 4.69 8.90
C PHE A 5 1.95 4.62 7.50
N VAL A 6 2.44 3.45 7.12
CA VAL A 6 2.97 3.18 5.78
C VAL A 6 1.90 2.43 4.99
N ILE A 7 1.46 3.00 3.88
CA ILE A 7 0.50 2.33 2.99
C ILE A 7 1.22 1.13 2.35
N PRO A 8 0.66 -0.09 2.47
CA PRO A 8 1.24 -1.27 1.83
C PRO A 8 1.23 -1.11 0.30
N ASN A 9 2.03 -1.91 -0.39
CA ASN A 9 1.93 -1.96 -1.85
C ASN A 9 0.63 -2.67 -2.27
N ASN A 10 0.34 -2.63 -3.57
CA ASN A 10 -0.88 -3.21 -4.14
C ASN A 10 -0.81 -4.73 -4.38
N VAL A 11 0.27 -5.42 -3.97
CA VAL A 11 0.41 -6.86 -4.20
C VAL A 11 -0.56 -7.61 -3.27
N GLY A 12 -1.42 -8.44 -3.86
CA GLY A 12 -2.40 -9.22 -3.12
C GLY A 12 -3.63 -8.42 -2.66
N ILE A 13 -3.88 -7.25 -3.26
CA ILE A 13 -5.10 -6.46 -3.05
C ILE A 13 -5.97 -6.55 -4.30
N ASP A 14 -7.21 -7.01 -4.13
CA ASP A 14 -8.16 -7.22 -5.24
C ASP A 14 -8.59 -5.92 -5.92
N ASN A 15 -8.76 -4.84 -5.14
CA ASN A 15 -9.18 -3.54 -5.63
C ASN A 15 -8.26 -2.43 -5.10
N ILE A 16 -7.55 -1.76 -6.00
CA ILE A 16 -6.62 -0.69 -5.66
C ILE A 16 -7.28 0.47 -4.89
N LYS A 17 -8.60 0.68 -5.06
CA LYS A 17 -9.34 1.73 -4.34
C LYS A 17 -9.38 1.48 -2.84
N ASP A 18 -9.24 0.23 -2.40
CA ASP A 18 -9.24 -0.13 -0.99
C ASP A 18 -7.98 0.41 -0.28
N LEU A 19 -6.85 0.53 -0.98
CA LEU A 19 -5.64 1.18 -0.45
C LEU A 19 -5.82 2.69 -0.24
N ILE A 20 -6.64 3.34 -1.07
CA ILE A 20 -6.95 4.78 -0.91
C ILE A 20 -7.73 4.99 0.39
N GLY A 21 -8.66 4.08 0.70
CA GLY A 21 -9.44 4.10 1.94
C GLY A 21 -8.58 4.01 3.21
N LEU A 22 -7.41 3.37 3.15
CA LEU A 22 -6.48 3.29 4.28
C LEU A 22 -5.91 4.67 4.68
N GLY A 23 -5.77 5.59 3.72
CA GLY A 23 -5.32 6.95 4.01
C GLY A 23 -6.34 7.72 4.86
N VAL A 24 -7.60 7.72 4.41
CA VAL A 24 -8.71 8.34 5.15
C VAL A 24 -8.86 7.69 6.53
N ARG A 25 -8.73 6.36 6.60
CA ARG A 25 -8.83 5.64 7.87
C ARG A 25 -7.70 5.99 8.83
N ALA A 26 -6.49 6.21 8.33
CA ALA A 26 -5.36 6.64 9.16
C ALA A 26 -5.58 8.05 9.73
N GLU A 27 -6.16 8.96 8.96
CA GLU A 27 -6.53 10.30 9.44
C GLU A 27 -7.61 10.21 10.54
N GLU A 28 -8.67 9.44 10.34
CA GLU A 28 -9.73 9.22 11.34
C GLU A 28 -9.20 8.63 12.65
N LEU A 29 -8.17 7.79 12.57
CA LEU A 29 -7.53 7.17 13.73
C LEU A 29 -6.50 8.08 14.42
N GLY A 30 -6.26 9.28 13.87
CA GLY A 30 -5.39 10.28 14.48
C GLY A 30 -3.89 10.04 14.23
N TYR A 31 -3.51 9.34 13.15
CA TYR A 31 -2.11 9.25 12.76
C TYR A 31 -1.58 10.62 12.31
N ASP A 32 -0.34 10.94 12.70
CA ASP A 32 0.31 12.21 12.41
C ASP A 32 0.97 12.26 11.02
N SER A 33 1.20 11.10 10.38
CA SER A 33 1.84 11.03 9.07
C SER A 33 1.47 9.78 8.28
N LEU A 34 1.40 9.94 6.95
CA LEU A 34 1.21 8.88 5.98
C LEU A 34 2.43 8.80 5.07
N TRP A 35 2.91 7.58 4.82
CA TRP A 35 4.06 7.32 3.97
C TRP A 35 3.70 6.31 2.89
N VAL A 36 4.10 6.59 1.66
CA VAL A 36 3.98 5.68 0.52
C VAL A 36 5.37 5.31 0.05
N ASN A 37 5.57 4.06 -0.32
CA ASN A 37 6.79 3.69 -1.02
C ASN A 37 6.68 4.06 -2.50
N HIS A 38 7.72 4.70 -3.04
CA HIS A 38 7.84 4.94 -4.47
C HIS A 38 8.40 3.69 -5.17
N HIS A 39 7.55 2.66 -5.35
CA HIS A 39 7.92 1.42 -6.03
C HIS A 39 7.69 1.52 -7.54
N VAL A 40 8.48 2.33 -8.26
CA VAL A 40 8.43 2.39 -9.75
C VAL A 40 8.98 1.11 -10.41
N LEU A 41 9.67 0.24 -9.67
CA LEU A 41 10.47 -0.88 -10.20
C LEU A 41 10.11 -2.28 -9.64
N HIS A 42 8.86 -2.55 -9.26
CA HIS A 42 8.48 -3.89 -8.74
C HIS A 42 7.50 -4.69 -9.63
N VAL A 43 7.04 -4.14 -10.74
CA VAL A 43 6.13 -4.85 -11.66
C VAL A 43 6.83 -6.04 -12.33
N GLY A 44 8.13 -5.94 -12.61
CA GLY A 44 8.94 -7.03 -13.17
C GLY A 44 9.22 -8.14 -12.17
N TYR A 45 9.73 -7.79 -10.98
CA TYR A 45 10.14 -8.77 -9.96
C TYR A 45 8.96 -9.55 -9.35
N VAL A 46 7.79 -8.91 -9.20
CA VAL A 46 6.58 -9.56 -8.69
C VAL A 46 5.98 -10.51 -9.74
N LYS A 47 6.05 -10.19 -11.04
CA LYS A 47 5.67 -11.10 -12.12
C LYS A 47 6.55 -12.35 -12.14
N ASP A 48 7.87 -12.18 -12.01
CA ASP A 48 8.81 -13.31 -11.99
C ASP A 48 8.65 -14.19 -10.74
N ARG A 49 8.14 -13.62 -9.63
CA ARG A 49 7.90 -14.34 -8.37
C ARG A 49 6.50 -14.95 -8.24
N LEU A 50 5.45 -14.34 -8.80
CA LEU A 50 4.06 -14.80 -8.68
C LEU A 50 3.55 -15.59 -9.89
N GLY A 51 4.25 -15.55 -11.03
CA GLY A 51 3.86 -16.29 -12.23
C GLY A 51 2.49 -15.85 -12.77
N THR A 52 1.55 -16.78 -12.89
CA THR A 52 0.17 -16.56 -13.41
C THR A 52 -0.93 -16.87 -12.39
N ARG A 53 -0.62 -16.90 -11.09
CA ARG A 53 -1.68 -17.12 -10.09
C ARG A 53 -2.44 -15.81 -9.87
N PRO A 54 -3.78 -15.85 -9.78
CA PRO A 54 -4.61 -14.67 -9.61
C PRO A 54 -4.21 -13.89 -8.36
#